data_AF-A0A8X7VPW0-F1
#
_entry.id   AF-A0A8X7VPW0-F1
#
_cell.length_a   1.000
_cell.length_b   1.000
_cell.length_c   1.000
_cell.angle_alpha   90.00
_cell.angle_beta   90.00
_cell.angle_gamma   90.00
#
_symmetry.space_group_name_H-M   'P 1'
#
loop_
_entity.id
_entity.type
_entity.pdbx_description
1 polymer ?
#
loop_
_entity_poly.entity_id
_entity_poly.type
_entity_poly.pdbx_seq_one_letter_code
_entity_poly.pdbx_strand_id
1 'polypeptide(L)'
;MISLQRHARRILSHSSKALSHSSQARLFCSNTNQTIWASNQTLQSRIESALNQKEKISTVLEQWRQQGNKLNPSLVRGIFEKLRDSKRYPQALEVSQWMAERKICSLVPEDYTARFDLVESVLGLEEAEKFLKKVPENLRGESMYTALLKSYAKSGKRSLGSAEAAFKKMRELALETFAVQLHDLSLQLYWKPR
;
A
#
# COMPACT_ATOMS: atom_id res chain seq x y z
N MET A 1 -19.97 32.07 -6.76
CA MET A 1 -20.03 30.72 -7.41
C MET A 1 -18.72 30.30 -8.11
N ILE A 2 -17.85 31.20 -8.60
CA ILE A 2 -16.58 30.84 -9.29
C ILE A 2 -15.40 30.60 -8.31
N SER A 3 -15.48 31.08 -7.06
CA SER A 3 -14.40 30.96 -6.07
C SER A 3 -14.21 29.54 -5.50
N LEU A 4 -15.31 28.80 -5.31
CA LEU A 4 -15.31 27.45 -4.73
C LEU A 4 -14.74 26.39 -5.68
N GLN A 5 -15.05 26.45 -6.98
CA GLN A 5 -14.43 25.54 -7.96
C GLN A 5 -12.93 25.79 -8.13
N ARG A 6 -12.46 27.04 -8.00
CA ARG A 6 -11.02 27.35 -8.00
C ARG A 6 -10.33 26.84 -6.74
N HIS A 7 -11.01 26.84 -5.59
CA HIS A 7 -10.47 26.31 -4.33
C HIS A 7 -10.34 24.79 -4.35
N ALA A 8 -11.37 24.08 -4.83
CA ALA A 8 -11.33 22.63 -5.01
C ALA A 8 -10.25 22.17 -6.00
N ARG A 9 -10.05 22.92 -7.10
CA ARG A 9 -8.93 22.67 -8.03
C ARG A 9 -7.56 22.98 -7.41
N ARG A 10 -7.45 23.99 -6.54
CA ARG A 10 -6.23 24.30 -5.79
C ARG A 10 -5.87 23.17 -4.84
N ILE A 11 -6.82 22.66 -4.06
CA ILE A 11 -6.61 21.56 -3.09
C ILE A 11 -6.22 20.26 -3.82
N LEU A 12 -6.89 19.93 -4.93
CA LEU A 12 -6.49 18.79 -5.78
C LEU A 12 -5.08 19.00 -6.38
N SER A 13 -4.72 20.23 -6.79
CA SER A 13 -3.37 20.54 -7.29
C SER A 13 -2.28 20.53 -6.21
N HIS A 14 -2.62 20.83 -4.96
CA HIS A 14 -1.70 20.74 -3.82
C HIS A 14 -1.56 19.28 -3.35
N SER A 15 -2.62 18.46 -3.40
CA SER A 15 -2.53 17.01 -3.14
C SER A 15 -1.73 16.28 -4.23
N SER A 16 -1.78 16.77 -5.48
CA SER A 16 -0.99 16.23 -6.59
C SER A 16 0.50 16.62 -6.53
N LYS A 17 0.88 17.57 -5.66
CA LYS A 17 2.28 17.95 -5.40
C LYS A 17 2.86 17.31 -4.14
N ALA A 18 2.06 16.61 -3.34
CA ALA A 18 2.53 15.89 -2.15
C ALA A 18 2.86 14.41 -2.42
N LEU A 19 2.80 13.96 -3.67
CA LEU A 19 3.36 12.68 -4.13
C LEU A 19 4.57 12.95 -5.03
N SER A 20 5.49 13.79 -4.54
CA SER A 20 6.86 13.81 -5.05
C SER A 20 7.79 13.71 -3.86
N HIS A 21 8.54 12.61 -3.87
CA HIS A 21 9.68 12.31 -3.01
C HIS A 21 9.47 12.39 -1.50
N SER A 22 9.10 11.23 -0.94
CA SER A 22 9.93 10.69 0.14
C SER A 22 10.43 9.30 -0.27
N SER A 23 11.17 9.27 -1.37
CA SER A 23 12.30 8.35 -1.51
C SER A 23 13.37 8.80 -0.52
N GLN A 24 13.06 8.84 0.78
CA GLN A 24 14.11 8.85 1.77
C GLN A 24 14.60 7.42 1.84
N ALA A 25 15.39 7.10 0.82
CA ALA A 25 16.45 6.12 0.89
C ALA A 25 17.23 6.46 2.17
N ARG A 26 16.86 5.81 3.28
CA ARG A 26 17.75 5.66 4.42
C ARG A 26 18.82 4.67 3.99
N LEU A 27 19.70 5.14 3.10
CA LEU A 27 21.03 4.60 2.93
C LEU A 27 21.80 4.92 4.21
N PHE A 28 21.90 3.93 5.07
CA PHE A 28 23.08 3.51 5.85
C PHE A 28 22.57 2.36 6.75
N CYS A 29 23.14 1.15 6.70
CA CYS A 29 24.51 0.89 7.12
C CYS A 29 25.34 0.11 6.10
N SER A 30 26.54 0.61 5.83
CA SER A 30 27.65 -0.15 5.27
C SER A 30 28.08 -1.25 6.24
N ASN A 31 27.97 -2.51 5.80
CA ASN A 31 29.04 -3.51 5.91
C ASN A 31 28.73 -4.68 4.95
N THR A 32 28.97 -4.50 3.65
CA THR A 32 28.76 -5.59 2.68
C THR A 32 30.02 -6.44 2.58
N ASN A 33 30.04 -7.55 3.32
CA ASN A 33 30.90 -8.67 2.96
C ASN A 33 30.58 -9.07 1.50
N GLN A 34 31.60 -9.27 0.67
CA GLN A 34 31.50 -9.58 -0.77
C GLN A 34 30.54 -10.76 -1.06
N THR A 35 30.43 -11.69 -0.12
CA THR A 35 29.53 -12.85 -0.14
C THR A 35 28.04 -12.48 -0.09
N ILE A 36 27.66 -11.40 0.61
CA ILE A 36 26.25 -10.95 0.74
C ILE A 36 25.79 -10.27 -0.56
N TRP A 37 26.68 -9.52 -1.22
CA TRP A 37 26.37 -8.88 -2.49
C TRP A 37 26.18 -9.89 -3.62
N ALA A 38 27.08 -10.88 -3.74
CA ALA A 38 26.97 -11.94 -4.75
C ALA A 38 25.70 -12.82 -4.56
N SER A 39 25.36 -13.14 -3.31
CA SER A 39 24.13 -13.90 -3.00
C SER A 39 22.86 -13.10 -3.30
N ASN A 40 22.85 -11.79 -3.06
CA ASN A 40 21.74 -10.91 -3.45
C ASN A 40 21.54 -10.85 -4.97
N GLN A 41 22.61 -10.74 -5.76
CA GLN A 41 22.54 -10.78 -7.22
C GLN A 41 21.97 -12.11 -7.74
N THR A 42 22.34 -13.21 -7.10
CA THR A 42 21.83 -14.55 -7.45
C THR A 42 20.35 -14.71 -7.12
N LEU A 43 19.85 -14.15 -6.02
CA LEU A 43 18.42 -14.18 -5.71
C LEU A 43 17.63 -13.28 -6.67
N GLN A 44 18.15 -12.10 -7.02
CA GLN A 44 17.49 -11.22 -7.99
C GLN A 44 17.33 -11.89 -9.36
N SER A 45 18.37 -12.55 -9.87
CA SER A 45 18.28 -13.25 -11.15
C SER A 45 17.27 -14.41 -11.14
N ARG A 46 17.18 -15.16 -10.02
CA ARG A 46 16.15 -16.21 -9.85
C ARG A 46 14.74 -15.63 -9.85
N ILE A 47 14.53 -14.49 -9.20
CA ILE A 47 13.22 -13.81 -9.16
C ILE A 47 12.85 -13.28 -10.55
N GLU A 48 13.80 -12.70 -11.28
CA GLU A 48 13.57 -12.24 -12.65
C GLU A 48 13.26 -13.41 -13.60
N SER A 49 13.96 -14.53 -13.44
CA SER A 49 13.66 -15.77 -14.17
C SER A 49 12.25 -16.28 -13.89
N ALA A 50 11.86 -16.36 -12.60
CA ALA A 50 10.52 -16.78 -12.19
C ALA A 50 9.43 -15.83 -12.71
N LEU A 51 9.68 -14.52 -12.71
CA LEU A 51 8.77 -13.53 -13.29
C LEU A 51 8.55 -13.73 -14.79
N ASN A 52 9.59 -14.12 -15.53
CA ASN A 52 9.50 -14.43 -16.96
C ASN A 52 8.76 -15.73 -17.22
N GLN A 53 8.93 -16.71 -16.34
CA GLN A 53 8.28 -18.02 -16.40
C GLN A 53 6.87 -18.04 -15.80
N LYS A 54 6.39 -16.90 -15.26
CA LYS A 54 5.12 -16.76 -14.53
C LYS A 54 5.01 -17.69 -13.32
N GLU A 55 6.15 -18.01 -12.71
CA GLU A 55 6.22 -18.79 -11.49
C GLU A 55 5.90 -17.92 -10.26
N LYS A 56 5.57 -18.61 -9.16
CA LYS A 56 5.31 -17.98 -7.86
C LYS A 56 6.62 -17.50 -7.25
N ILE A 57 6.72 -16.19 -7.01
CA ILE A 57 7.90 -15.58 -6.39
C ILE A 57 8.07 -16.09 -4.94
N SER A 58 6.96 -16.35 -4.25
CA SER A 58 6.97 -16.93 -2.90
C SER A 58 7.69 -18.27 -2.84
N THR A 59 7.57 -19.11 -3.87
CA THR A 59 8.28 -20.40 -3.97
C THR A 59 9.79 -20.19 -4.07
N VAL A 60 10.24 -19.24 -4.91
CA VAL A 60 11.66 -18.91 -5.06
C VAL A 60 12.24 -18.39 -3.74
N LEU A 61 11.52 -17.50 -3.07
CA LEU A 61 11.92 -16.95 -1.77
C LEU A 61 11.99 -18.04 -0.68
N GLU A 62 11.04 -18.98 -0.68
CA GLU A 62 11.03 -20.11 0.25
C GLU A 62 12.19 -21.07 -0.02
N GLN A 63 12.42 -21.46 -1.27
CA GLN A 63 13.55 -22.31 -1.66
C GLN A 63 14.89 -21.67 -1.30
N TRP A 64 15.03 -20.36 -1.54
CA TRP A 64 16.24 -19.63 -1.17
C TRP A 64 16.54 -19.74 0.33
N ARG A 65 15.51 -19.61 1.16
CA ARG A 65 15.62 -19.76 2.62
C ARG A 65 15.92 -21.20 3.04
N GLN A 66 15.29 -22.19 2.41
CA GLN A 66 15.52 -23.61 2.68
C GLN A 66 16.95 -24.06 2.36
N GLN A 67 17.61 -23.41 1.41
CA GLN A 67 19.02 -23.60 1.10
C GLN A 67 19.98 -23.06 2.18
N GLY A 68 19.47 -22.56 3.31
CA GLY A 68 20.27 -22.01 4.41
C GLY A 68 20.77 -20.59 4.18
N ASN A 69 20.35 -19.94 3.09
CA ASN A 69 20.77 -18.58 2.79
C ASN A 69 20.09 -17.58 3.74
N LYS A 70 20.86 -16.60 4.22
CA LYS A 70 20.31 -15.47 4.97
C LYS A 70 19.50 -14.58 4.02
N LEU A 71 18.22 -14.42 4.33
CA LEU A 71 17.33 -13.53 3.58
C LEU A 71 17.45 -12.12 4.14
N ASN A 72 17.82 -11.14 3.30
CA ASN A 72 17.86 -9.75 3.70
C ASN A 72 16.45 -9.11 3.58
N PRO A 73 15.81 -8.65 4.66
CA PRO A 73 14.47 -8.06 4.59
C PRO A 73 14.38 -6.85 3.65
N SER A 74 15.43 -6.05 3.56
CA SER A 74 15.49 -4.89 2.66
C SER A 74 15.48 -5.30 1.19
N LEU A 75 16.08 -6.45 0.86
CA LEU A 75 16.03 -7.00 -0.50
C LEU A 75 14.59 -7.39 -0.86
N VAL A 76 13.90 -8.10 0.02
CA VAL A 76 12.51 -8.55 -0.21
C VAL A 76 11.56 -7.35 -0.32
N ARG A 77 11.77 -6.32 0.50
CA ARG A 77 11.05 -5.04 0.40
C ARG A 77 11.30 -4.36 -0.96
N GLY A 78 12.55 -4.32 -1.43
CA GLY A 78 12.88 -3.78 -2.75
C GLY A 78 12.23 -4.56 -3.91
N ILE A 79 12.14 -5.90 -3.78
CA ILE A 79 11.41 -6.74 -4.75
C ILE A 79 9.92 -6.37 -4.77
N PHE A 80 9.30 -6.27 -3.59
CA PHE A 80 7.92 -5.84 -3.44
C PHE A 80 7.66 -4.47 -4.09
N GLU A 81 8.52 -3.48 -3.80
CA GLU A 81 8.41 -2.11 -4.35
C GLU A 81 8.55 -2.12 -5.88
N LYS A 82 9.55 -2.82 -6.43
CA LYS A 82 9.74 -2.96 -7.89
C LYS A 82 8.51 -3.58 -8.57
N LEU A 83 7.87 -4.59 -7.94
CA LEU A 83 6.65 -5.20 -8.47
C LEU A 83 5.46 -4.26 -8.43
N ARG A 84 5.30 -3.51 -7.33
CA ARG A 84 4.24 -2.50 -7.19
C ARG A 84 4.39 -1.38 -8.21
N ASP A 85 5.60 -0.83 -8.35
CA ASP A 85 5.88 0.30 -9.26
C ASP A 85 5.74 -0.10 -10.73
N SER A 86 6.05 -1.36 -11.06
CA SER A 86 5.80 -1.96 -12.39
C SER A 86 4.36 -2.44 -12.59
N LYS A 87 3.44 -2.16 -11.65
CA LYS A 87 2.01 -2.55 -11.68
C LYS A 87 1.76 -4.05 -11.78
N ARG A 88 2.72 -4.88 -11.36
CA ARG A 88 2.58 -6.34 -11.22
C ARG A 88 1.89 -6.67 -9.90
N TYR A 89 0.68 -6.16 -9.72
CA TYR A 89 -0.03 -6.19 -8.44
C TYR A 89 -0.30 -7.60 -7.89
N PRO A 90 -0.67 -8.62 -8.71
CA PRO A 90 -0.84 -9.98 -8.20
C PRO A 90 0.44 -10.54 -7.57
N GLN A 91 1.59 -10.33 -8.24
CA GLN A 91 2.89 -10.76 -7.74
C GLN A 91 3.34 -9.94 -6.52
N ALA A 92 3.09 -8.63 -6.52
CA ALA A 92 3.38 -7.78 -5.37
C ALA A 92 2.56 -8.21 -4.14
N LEU A 93 1.27 -8.54 -4.34
CA LEU A 93 0.40 -9.04 -3.30
C LEU A 93 0.91 -10.38 -2.74
N GLU A 94 1.29 -11.31 -3.62
CA GLU A 94 1.88 -12.60 -3.26
C GLU A 94 3.12 -12.42 -2.38
N VAL A 95 4.08 -11.59 -2.80
CA VAL A 95 5.30 -11.30 -2.03
C VAL A 95 4.95 -10.66 -0.68
N SER A 96 4.03 -9.70 -0.65
CA SER A 96 3.62 -9.03 0.59
C SER A 96 2.97 -9.99 1.60
N GLN A 97 2.19 -10.96 1.12
CA GLN A 97 1.56 -11.97 1.94
C GLN A 97 2.61 -12.92 2.51
N TRP A 98 3.52 -13.41 1.67
CA TRP A 98 4.63 -14.25 2.10
C TRP A 98 5.51 -13.57 3.16
N MET A 99 5.84 -12.28 2.96
CA MET A 99 6.59 -11.48 3.94
C MET A 99 5.91 -11.44 5.31
N ALA A 100 4.58 -11.26 5.33
CA ALA A 100 3.80 -11.20 6.56
C ALA A 100 3.71 -12.57 7.26
N GLU A 101 3.43 -13.64 6.51
CA GLU A 101 3.33 -15.01 7.03
C GLU A 101 4.65 -15.51 7.61
N ARG A 102 5.77 -15.18 6.95
CA ARG A 102 7.11 -15.57 7.39
C ARG A 102 7.74 -14.60 8.39
N LYS A 103 7.04 -13.51 8.76
CA LYS A 103 7.51 -12.46 9.68
C LYS A 103 8.90 -11.93 9.29
N ILE A 104 9.13 -11.72 7.99
CA ILE A 104 10.43 -11.27 7.46
C ILE A 104 10.81 -9.89 7.99
N CYS A 105 9.83 -9.02 8.19
CA CYS A 105 10.01 -7.72 8.82
C CYS A 105 8.77 -7.32 9.61
N SER A 106 8.95 -6.47 10.61
CA SER A 106 7.86 -5.76 11.25
C SER A 106 7.22 -4.80 10.25
N LEU A 107 5.91 -4.94 10.06
CA LEU A 107 5.15 -4.07 9.16
C LEU A 107 4.74 -2.79 9.89
N VAL A 108 4.93 -1.66 9.23
CA VAL A 108 4.48 -0.34 9.70
C VAL A 108 3.14 0.05 9.07
N PRO A 109 2.40 1.05 9.57
CA PRO A 109 1.10 1.45 9.01
C PRO A 109 1.12 1.65 7.49
N GLU A 110 2.19 2.24 6.95
CA GLU A 110 2.38 2.48 5.51
C GLU A 110 2.43 1.18 4.70
N ASP A 111 3.02 0.12 5.27
CA ASP A 111 3.04 -1.20 4.64
C ASP A 111 1.64 -1.78 4.54
N TYR A 112 0.81 -1.58 5.57
CA TYR A 112 -0.57 -2.04 5.55
C TYR A 112 -1.42 -1.24 4.57
N THR A 113 -1.21 0.08 4.43
CA THR A 113 -1.87 0.88 3.39
C THR A 113 -1.47 0.39 2.00
N ALA A 114 -0.18 0.15 1.74
CA ALA A 114 0.26 -0.37 0.45
C ALA A 114 -0.34 -1.76 0.15
N ARG A 115 -0.48 -2.62 1.16
CA ARG A 115 -1.15 -3.92 1.02
C ARG A 115 -2.65 -3.77 0.79
N PHE A 116 -3.31 -2.83 1.46
CA PHE A 116 -4.72 -2.51 1.22
C PHE A 116 -4.96 -2.14 -0.25
N ASP A 117 -4.14 -1.24 -0.80
CA ASP A 117 -4.26 -0.83 -2.22
C ASP A 117 -4.06 -2.00 -3.19
N LEU A 118 -3.14 -2.92 -2.87
CA LEU A 118 -2.93 -4.13 -3.67
C LEU A 118 -4.11 -5.10 -3.60
N VAL A 119 -4.65 -5.32 -2.40
CA VAL A 119 -5.85 -6.15 -2.21
C VAL A 119 -7.01 -5.57 -3.00
N GLU A 120 -7.26 -4.27 -2.90
CA GLU A 120 -8.32 -3.63 -3.68
C GLU A 120 -8.08 -3.77 -5.19
N SER A 121 -6.86 -3.54 -5.65
CA SER A 121 -6.51 -3.58 -7.08
C SER A 121 -6.60 -4.98 -7.69
N VAL A 122 -6.36 -6.03 -6.90
CA VAL A 122 -6.33 -7.42 -7.37
C VAL A 122 -7.62 -8.17 -7.10
N LEU A 123 -8.21 -7.97 -5.92
CA LEU A 123 -9.36 -8.74 -5.41
C LEU A 123 -10.64 -7.91 -5.27
N GLY A 124 -10.55 -6.58 -5.39
CA GLY A 124 -11.68 -5.67 -5.30
C GLY A 124 -11.91 -5.08 -3.90
N LEU A 125 -12.78 -4.07 -3.85
CA LEU A 125 -13.07 -3.28 -2.66
C LEU A 125 -13.62 -4.11 -1.49
N GLU A 126 -14.47 -5.10 -1.76
CA GLU A 126 -15.05 -5.94 -0.71
C GLU A 126 -13.96 -6.72 0.06
N GLU A 127 -12.98 -7.28 -0.66
CA GLU A 127 -11.84 -7.96 -0.03
C GLU A 127 -10.91 -6.98 0.69
N ALA A 128 -10.79 -5.75 0.19
CA ALA A 128 -10.03 -4.69 0.85
C ALA A 128 -10.67 -4.27 2.19
N GLU A 129 -12.00 -4.18 2.27
CA GLU A 129 -12.72 -3.95 3.53
C GLU A 129 -12.50 -5.10 4.53
N LYS A 130 -12.57 -6.35 4.06
CA LYS A 130 -12.26 -7.54 4.90
C LYS A 130 -10.82 -7.50 5.39
N PHE A 131 -9.88 -7.08 4.54
CA PHE A 131 -8.48 -6.92 4.91
C PHE A 131 -8.30 -5.85 5.99
N LEU A 132 -8.89 -4.66 5.84
CA LEU A 132 -8.83 -3.58 6.82
C LEU A 132 -9.28 -4.04 8.21
N LYS A 133 -10.38 -4.81 8.29
CA LYS A 133 -10.89 -5.37 9.56
C LYS A 133 -9.89 -6.31 10.24
N LYS A 134 -9.02 -7.00 9.48
CA LYS A 134 -7.96 -7.88 10.01
C LYS A 134 -6.72 -7.12 10.48
N VAL A 135 -6.51 -5.88 10.02
CA VAL A 135 -5.37 -5.06 10.47
C VAL A 135 -5.62 -4.59 11.91
N PRO A 136 -4.63 -4.68 12.82
CA PRO A 136 -4.75 -4.12 14.16
C PRO A 136 -5.11 -2.62 14.14
N GLU A 137 -5.99 -2.18 15.02
CA GLU A 137 -6.55 -0.83 15.00
C GLU A 137 -5.49 0.28 15.12
N ASN A 138 -4.45 0.04 15.92
CA ASN A 138 -3.30 0.94 16.07
C ASN A 138 -2.42 1.07 14.80
N LEU A 139 -2.62 0.19 13.81
CA LEU A 139 -1.91 0.21 12.52
C LEU A 139 -2.82 0.67 11.37
N ARG A 140 -4.11 0.94 11.64
CA ARG A 140 -5.05 1.54 10.68
C ARG A 140 -4.87 3.05 10.66
N GLY A 141 -3.75 3.49 10.10
CA GLY A 141 -3.43 4.90 9.99
C GLY A 141 -4.36 5.67 9.06
N GLU A 142 -4.25 6.99 9.11
CA GLU A 142 -4.99 7.93 8.27
C GLU A 142 -4.90 7.60 6.78
N SER A 143 -3.71 7.23 6.28
CA SER A 143 -3.51 6.90 4.87
C SER A 143 -4.39 5.72 4.40
N MET A 144 -4.63 4.74 5.27
CA MET A 144 -5.51 3.60 4.94
C MET A 144 -6.97 4.03 4.83
N TYR A 145 -7.46 4.82 5.80
CA TYR A 145 -8.84 5.32 5.72
C TYR A 145 -9.04 6.30 4.57
N THR A 146 -8.04 7.13 4.26
CA THR A 146 -8.04 8.01 3.09
C THR A 146 -8.09 7.20 1.79
N ALA A 147 -7.35 6.09 1.69
CA ALA A 147 -7.44 5.18 0.55
C ALA A 147 -8.86 4.60 0.41
N LEU A 148 -9.41 4.03 1.50
CA LEU A 148 -10.76 3.47 1.54
C LEU A 148 -11.84 4.48 1.10
N LEU A 149 -11.78 5.72 1.60
CA LEU A 149 -12.73 6.78 1.25
C LEU A 149 -12.62 7.18 -0.22
N LYS A 150 -11.40 7.24 -0.77
CA LYS A 150 -11.19 7.47 -2.22
C LYS A 150 -11.83 6.34 -3.04
N SER A 151 -11.76 5.11 -2.55
CA SER A 151 -12.34 3.94 -3.22
C SER A 151 -13.87 3.98 -3.21
N TYR A 152 -14.49 4.35 -2.08
CA TYR A 152 -15.92 4.63 -2.03
C TYR A 152 -16.35 5.76 -3.00
N ALA A 153 -15.59 6.86 -3.07
CA ALA A 153 -15.85 7.94 -4.01
C ALA A 153 -15.82 7.51 -5.50
N LYS A 154 -15.03 6.48 -5.81
CA LYS A 154 -15.02 5.86 -7.15
C LYS A 154 -16.23 4.94 -7.35
N SER A 155 -16.62 4.14 -6.35
CA SER A 155 -17.73 3.19 -6.42
C SER A 155 -19.13 3.83 -6.40
N GLY A 156 -19.25 5.11 -6.05
CA GLY A 156 -20.49 5.89 -6.14
C GLY A 156 -21.50 5.60 -5.02
N LYS A 157 -22.77 5.95 -5.24
CA LYS A 157 -23.81 6.05 -4.19
C LYS A 157 -24.01 4.81 -3.32
N ARG A 158 -23.72 3.60 -3.83
CA ARG A 158 -23.88 2.35 -3.06
C ARG A 158 -22.94 2.27 -1.84
N SER A 159 -21.90 3.10 -1.81
CA SER A 159 -20.89 3.11 -0.75
C SER A 159 -21.05 4.25 0.27
N LEU A 160 -22.13 5.05 0.20
CA LEU A 160 -22.31 6.21 1.07
C LEU A 160 -22.33 5.83 2.56
N GLY A 161 -23.11 4.82 2.95
CA GLY A 161 -23.16 4.36 4.34
C GLY A 161 -21.82 3.81 4.83
N SER A 162 -21.07 3.11 3.98
CA SER A 162 -19.72 2.62 4.30
C SER A 162 -18.72 3.77 4.47
N ALA A 163 -18.84 4.82 3.65
CA ALA A 163 -18.03 6.03 3.78
C ALA A 163 -18.32 6.77 5.08
N GLU A 164 -19.59 6.96 5.45
CA GLU A 164 -19.99 7.56 6.72
C GLU A 164 -19.49 6.78 7.93
N ALA A 165 -19.56 5.44 7.88
CA ALA A 165 -19.04 4.57 8.93
C ALA A 165 -17.51 4.71 9.05
N ALA A 166 -16.78 4.75 7.92
CA ALA A 166 -15.34 5.00 7.91
C ALA A 166 -15.00 6.36 8.51
N PHE A 167 -15.75 7.41 8.17
CA PHE A 167 -15.60 8.75 8.75
C PHE A 167 -15.80 8.77 10.26
N LYS A 168 -16.85 8.12 10.74
CA LYS A 168 -17.11 8.00 12.17
C LYS A 168 -15.93 7.32 12.87
N LYS A 169 -15.42 6.23 12.28
CA LYS A 169 -14.28 5.50 12.86
C LYS A 169 -12.99 6.33 12.88
N MET A 170 -12.72 7.13 11.85
CA MET A 170 -11.56 8.05 11.86
C MET A 170 -11.64 9.07 13.01
N ARG A 171 -12.84 9.59 13.31
CA ARG A 171 -13.05 10.49 14.45
C ARG A 171 -12.83 9.79 15.79
N GLU A 172 -13.37 8.59 15.96
CA GLU A 172 -13.17 7.79 17.19
C GLU A 172 -11.69 7.49 17.45
N LEU A 173 -10.89 7.34 16.40
CA LEU A 173 -9.46 7.08 16.46
C LEU A 173 -8.60 8.34 16.70
N ALA A 174 -9.23 9.49 16.97
CA ALA A 174 -8.57 10.78 17.12
C ALA A 174 -7.64 11.10 15.92
N LEU A 175 -7.97 10.62 14.72
CA LEU A 175 -7.33 11.04 13.45
C LEU A 175 -7.85 12.44 13.03
N GLU A 176 -8.16 13.27 14.03
CA GLU A 176 -9.08 14.42 14.01
C GLU A 176 -8.59 15.60 13.19
N THR A 177 -7.28 15.75 13.03
CA THR A 177 -6.68 16.76 12.13
C THR A 177 -7.18 16.63 10.68
N PHE A 178 -7.70 15.47 10.27
CA PHE A 178 -8.16 15.17 8.90
C PHE A 178 -9.68 15.12 8.73
N ALA A 179 -10.45 15.01 9.82
CA ALA A 179 -11.91 15.03 9.75
C ALA A 179 -12.44 16.35 9.14
N VAL A 180 -11.70 17.45 9.32
CA VAL A 180 -12.01 18.77 8.75
C VAL A 180 -11.70 18.85 7.25
N GLN A 181 -10.61 18.22 6.78
CA GLN A 181 -10.22 18.23 5.36
C GLN A 181 -11.12 17.35 4.48
N LEU A 182 -11.78 16.36 5.07
CA LEU A 182 -12.58 15.40 4.33
C LEU A 182 -14.09 15.71 4.27
N HIS A 183 -14.57 16.72 5.00
CA HIS A 183 -15.92 17.27 4.84
C HIS A 183 -16.20 17.61 3.35
N ASP A 184 -15.21 18.16 2.65
CA ASP A 184 -15.30 18.47 1.22
C ASP A 184 -15.39 17.23 0.31
N LEU A 185 -14.81 16.09 0.71
CA LEU A 185 -14.92 14.82 -0.03
C LEU A 185 -16.29 14.16 0.18
N SER A 186 -16.87 14.30 1.38
CA SER A 186 -18.25 13.89 1.65
C SER A 186 -19.24 14.70 0.78
N LEU A 187 -19.02 16.01 0.61
CA LEU A 187 -19.82 16.84 -0.30
C LEU A 187 -19.68 16.39 -1.77
N GLN A 188 -18.51 15.94 -2.22
CA GLN A 188 -18.34 15.39 -3.58
C GLN A 188 -19.08 14.06 -3.81
N LEU A 189 -19.16 13.20 -2.79
CA LEU A 189 -19.99 11.99 -2.81
C LEU A 189 -21.48 12.33 -2.95
N TYR A 190 -21.93 13.38 -2.27
CA TYR A 190 -23.31 13.87 -2.34
C TYR A 190 -23.65 14.53 -3.69
N TRP A 191 -22.69 15.17 -4.37
CA TRP A 191 -22.96 16.05 -5.52
C TRP A 191 -22.54 15.51 -6.90
N LYS A 192 -22.11 14.25 -7.04
CA LYS A 192 -21.71 13.70 -8.35
C LYS A 192 -22.92 13.63 -9.31
N PRO A 193 -22.97 14.41 -10.41
CA PRO A 193 -24.07 14.36 -11.37
C PRO A 193 -24.03 13.06 -12.18
N ARG A 194 -25.20 12.62 -12.66
CA ARG A 194 -25.39 11.38 -13.43
C ARG A 194 -24.60 11.39 -14.74
#